data_AF-A0A1F3V6M4-F1
#
_entry.id   AF-A0A1F3V6M4-F1
#
_cell.length_a   1.000
_cell.length_b   1.000
_cell.length_c   1.000
_cell.angle_alpha   90.00
_cell.angle_beta   90.00
_cell.angle_gamma   90.00
#
_symmetry.space_group_name_H-M   'P 1'
#
loop_
_entity.id
_entity.type
_entity.pdbx_description
1 polymer ?
#
loop_
_entity_poly.entity_id
_entity_poly.type
_entity_poly.pdbx_seq_one_letter_code
_entity_poly.pdbx_strand_id
1 'polypeptide(L)' 'MKIKKRTGREEEFSSKKSHDSMIKAGANEKTATAIADGIKAHPGITTFEVRKEVLKKLQKQAPKSAKQFEEFKKTSF' A
#
# COMPACT_ATOMS: atom_id res chain seq x y z
N MET A 1 -10.58 -11.34 2.52
CA MET A 1 -9.52 -11.64 3.53
C MET A 1 -9.44 -10.48 4.50
N LYS A 2 -9.41 -10.66 5.83
CA LYS A 2 -9.50 -9.54 6.78
C LYS A 2 -8.13 -8.99 7.18
N ILE A 3 -7.97 -7.66 7.14
CA ILE A 3 -6.82 -6.91 7.65
C ILE A 3 -7.18 -6.18 8.94
N LYS A 4 -6.21 -6.04 9.84
CA LYS A 4 -6.37 -5.27 11.07
C LYS A 4 -5.98 -3.81 10.84
N LYS A 5 -6.91 -2.91 11.09
CA LYS A 5 -6.66 -1.46 11.09
C LYS A 5 -5.89 -1.06 12.33
N ARG A 6 -5.27 0.13 12.29
CA ARG A 6 -4.68 0.78 13.46
C ARG A 6 -5.64 0.89 14.64
N THR A 7 -6.95 1.08 14.37
CA THR A 7 -8.00 1.19 15.39
C THR A 7 -8.43 -0.16 15.99
N GLY A 8 -7.82 -1.27 15.58
CA GLY A 8 -8.19 -2.61 16.02
C GLY A 8 -9.37 -3.22 15.25
N ARG A 9 -10.07 -2.44 14.41
CA ARG A 9 -11.14 -2.94 13.54
C ARG A 9 -10.59 -3.85 12.45
N GLU A 10 -11.33 -4.90 12.13
CA GLU A 10 -11.06 -5.75 10.98
C GLU A 10 -11.86 -5.27 9.77
N GLU A 11 -11.20 -5.18 8.62
CA GLU A 11 -11.85 -4.86 7.34
C GLU A 11 -11.37 -5.83 6.28
N GLU A 12 -12.14 -6.05 5.23
CA GLU A 12 -11.64 -6.79 4.08
C GLU A 12 -10.48 -6.06 3.38
N PHE A 13 -9.39 -6.79 3.19
CA PHE A 13 -8.30 -6.41 2.31
C PHE A 13 -8.84 -6.12 0.92
N SER A 14 -8.55 -4.93 0.44
CA SER A 14 -8.87 -4.53 -0.92
C SER A 14 -7.57 -4.12 -1.62
N SER A 15 -7.15 -4.91 -2.60
CA SER A 15 -6.04 -4.57 -3.49
C SER A 15 -6.30 -3.22 -4.18
N LYS A 16 -7.55 -2.96 -4.57
CA LYS A 16 -8.00 -1.68 -5.13
C LYS A 16 -7.67 -0.48 -4.24
N LYS A 17 -7.84 -0.58 -2.92
CA LYS A 17 -7.47 0.51 -2.00
C LYS A 17 -5.97 0.78 -1.97
N SER A 18 -5.16 -0.27 -2.12
CA SER A 18 -3.71 -0.15 -2.21
C SER A 18 -3.30 0.48 -3.55
N HIS A 19 -3.91 0.02 -4.64
CA HIS A 19 -3.76 0.59 -5.98
C HIS A 19 -4.07 2.09 -6.00
N ASP A 20 -5.29 2.48 -5.62
CA ASP A 20 -5.73 3.88 -5.66
C ASP A 20 -4.85 4.78 -4.80
N SER A 21 -4.36 4.25 -3.68
CA SER A 21 -3.43 4.99 -2.83
C SER A 21 -2.05 5.19 -3.46
N MET A 22 -1.59 4.27 -4.30
CA MET A 22 -0.34 4.42 -5.04
C MET A 22 -0.50 5.39 -6.20
N ILE A 23 -1.62 5.32 -6.94
CA ILE A 23 -1.95 6.28 -8.01
C ILE A 23 -2.03 7.72 -7.45
N LYS A 24 -2.74 7.92 -6.34
CA LYS A 24 -2.84 9.24 -5.68
C LYS A 24 -1.50 9.79 -5.22
N ALA A 25 -0.55 8.90 -4.91
CA ALA A 25 0.80 9.29 -4.56
C ALA A 25 1.71 9.55 -5.78
N GLY A 26 1.21 9.42 -7.01
CA GLY A 26 2.00 9.64 -8.22
C GLY A 26 2.73 8.39 -8.73
N ALA A 27 2.33 7.18 -8.30
CA ALA A 27 2.80 5.96 -8.94
C ALA A 27 2.12 5.75 -10.30
N ASN A 28 2.86 5.19 -11.25
CA ASN A 28 2.31 4.77 -12.54
C ASN A 28 1.36 3.57 -12.36
N GLU A 29 0.32 3.49 -13.18
CA GLU A 29 -0.73 2.48 -13.14
C GLU A 29 -0.21 1.05 -13.29
N LYS A 30 0.74 0.84 -14.22
CA LYS A 30 1.39 -0.47 -14.40
C LYS A 30 2.12 -0.92 -13.13
N THR A 31 2.86 -0.01 -12.49
CA THR A 31 3.60 -0.28 -11.25
C THR A 31 2.63 -0.50 -10.08
N ALA A 32 1.61 0.35 -9.95
CA ALA A 32 0.60 0.24 -8.90
C ALA A 32 -0.15 -1.10 -8.97
N THR A 33 -0.54 -1.54 -10.18
CA THR A 33 -1.21 -2.82 -10.41
C THR A 33 -0.30 -3.98 -10.03
N ALA A 34 0.92 -4.03 -10.57
CA ALA A 34 1.88 -5.09 -10.30
C ALA A 34 2.23 -5.20 -8.80
N ILE A 35 2.33 -4.07 -8.11
CA ILE A 35 2.59 -4.04 -6.68
C ILE A 35 1.39 -4.55 -5.89
N ALA A 36 0.18 -4.05 -6.21
CA ALA A 36 -1.07 -4.39 -5.52
C ALA A 36 -1.39 -5.88 -5.63
N ASP A 37 -1.24 -6.47 -6.82
CA ASP A 37 -1.49 -7.89 -7.07
C ASP A 37 -0.46 -8.78 -6.37
N GLY A 38 0.79 -8.29 -6.23
CA GLY A 38 1.82 -9.04 -5.54
C GLY A 38 1.75 -8.98 -4.02
N ILE A 39 0.84 -8.22 -3.40
CA ILE A 39 0.75 -8.11 -1.93
C ILE A 39 0.24 -9.44 -1.37
N LYS A 40 1.11 -10.18 -0.70
CA LYS A 40 0.74 -11.40 0.02
C LYS A 40 0.09 -11.01 1.35
N ALA A 41 -1.20 -10.75 1.32
CA ALA A 41 -1.97 -10.58 2.55
C ALA A 41 -2.05 -11.92 3.31
N HIS A 42 -1.85 -11.87 4.64
CA HIS A 42 -2.05 -13.00 5.55
C HIS A 42 -3.07 -12.62 6.64
N PRO A 43 -3.73 -13.59 7.31
CA PRO A 43 -4.70 -13.26 8.35
C PRO A 43 -4.03 -12.44 9.46
N GLY A 44 -4.70 -11.38 9.91
CA GLY A 44 -4.16 -10.48 10.92
C GLY A 44 -3.11 -9.48 10.40
N ILE A 45 -2.80 -9.47 9.10
CA ILE A 45 -1.91 -8.45 8.53
C ILE A 45 -2.45 -7.05 8.83
N THR A 46 -1.57 -6.19 9.32
CA THR A 46 -1.93 -4.82 9.65
C THR A 46 -1.86 -3.93 8.42
N THR A 47 -2.63 -2.84 8.42
CA THR A 47 -2.51 -1.79 7.39
C THR A 47 -1.08 -1.20 7.33
N PHE A 48 -0.34 -1.24 8.43
CA PHE A 48 1.05 -0.79 8.50
C PHE A 48 2.00 -1.74 7.76
N GLU A 49 1.84 -3.05 7.93
CA GLU A 49 2.62 -4.06 7.21
C GLU A 49 2.37 -4.00 5.70
N VAL A 50 1.10 -3.86 5.29
CA VAL A 50 0.74 -3.64 3.88
C VAL A 50 1.45 -2.41 3.32
N ARG A 51 1.46 -1.29 4.06
CA ARG A 51 2.17 -0.06 3.65
C ARG A 51 3.67 -0.30 3.52
N LYS A 52 4.28 -1.05 4.45
CA LYS A 52 5.72 -1.36 4.43
C LYS A 52 6.09 -2.21 3.22
N GLU A 53 5.27 -3.20 2.89
CA GLU A 53 5.44 -4.04 1.68
C GLU A 53 5.31 -3.23 0.40
N VAL A 54 4.31 -2.35 0.31
CA VAL A 54 4.13 -1.43 -0.82
C VAL A 54 5.34 -0.52 -0.99
N LEU A 55 5.82 0.10 0.10
CA LEU A 55 7.01 0.96 0.08
C LEU A 55 8.25 0.20 -0.38
N LYS A 56 8.49 -1.01 0.15
CA LYS A 56 9.65 -1.84 -0.23
C LYS A 56 9.65 -2.18 -1.72
N LYS A 57 8.48 -2.45 -2.30
CA LYS A 57 8.35 -2.72 -3.74
C LYS A 57 8.47 -1.46 -4.58
N LEU A 58 7.85 -0.35 -4.15
CA LEU A 58 7.99 0.94 -4.81
C LEU A 58 9.44 1.41 -4.79
N GLN A 59 10.18 1.25 -3.70
CA GLN A 59 11.61 1.62 -3.63
C GLN A 59 12.45 0.88 -4.68
N LYS A 60 12.12 -0.39 -4.98
CA LYS A 60 12.82 -1.19 -5.99
C LYS A 60 12.44 -0.84 -7.43
N GLN A 61 11.15 -0.58 -7.69
CA GLN A 61 10.63 -0.41 -9.06
C GLN A 61 10.49 1.06 -9.48
N ALA A 62 10.20 1.94 -8.54
CA ALA A 62 9.89 3.36 -8.75
C ALA A 62 10.29 4.20 -7.51
N PRO A 63 11.60 4.41 -7.25
CA PRO A 63 12.08 5.07 -6.04
C PRO A 63 11.53 6.50 -5.85
N LYS A 64 11.28 7.23 -6.95
CA LYS A 64 10.62 8.54 -6.91
C LYS A 64 9.20 8.44 -6.34
N SER A 65 8.40 7.51 -6.85
CA SER A 65 7.04 7.25 -6.36
C SER A 65 7.02 6.69 -4.95
N ALA A 66 8.07 5.98 -4.51
CA ALA A 66 8.20 5.52 -3.13
C ALA A 66 8.30 6.71 -2.16
N LYS A 67 9.12 7.71 -2.48
CA LYS A 67 9.26 8.93 -1.67
C LYS A 67 7.94 9.70 -1.61
N GLN A 68 7.28 9.88 -2.76
CA GLN A 68 5.98 10.56 -2.83
C GLN A 68 4.89 9.80 -2.05
N PHE A 69 4.87 8.47 -2.12
CA PHE A 69 3.95 7.65 -1.35
C PHE A 69 4.21 7.71 0.16
N GLU A 70 5.48 7.77 0.56
CA GLU A 70 5.85 7.95 1.96
C GLU A 70 5.36 9.30 2.51
N GLU A 71 5.59 10.38 1.76
CA GLU A 71 5.16 11.76 2.08
C GLU A 71 3.62 11.86 2.12
N PHE A 72 2.93 11.39 1.08
CA PHE A 72 1.45 11.38 1.01
C PHE A 72 0.83 10.70 2.25
N LYS A 73 1.44 9.59 2.67
CA LYS A 73 0.98 8.83 3.83
C LYS A 73 1.49 9.37 5.18
N LYS A 74 2.40 10.33 5.22
CA LYS A 74 2.74 11.12 6.43
C LYS A 74 1.74 12.26 6.62
N THR A 75 1.28 12.86 5.53
CA THR A 75 0.28 13.96 5.55
C THR A 75 -1.15 13.48 5.78
N SER A 76 -1.47 12.23 5.42
CA SER A 76 -2.79 11.63 5.65
C SER A 76 -3.00 11.14 7.11
N PHE A 77 -2.22 11.64 8.07
CA PHE A 77 -2.32 11.30 9.50
C PHE A 77 -3.25 12.23 10.26
#